data_AF-A0AAX1JB89-F1
#
_entry.id   AF-A0AAX1JB89-F1
#
_cell.length_a   1.000
_cell.length_b   1.000
_cell.length_c   1.000
_cell.angle_alpha   90.00
_cell.angle_beta   90.00
_cell.angle_gamma   90.00
#
_symmetry.space_group_name_H-M   'P 1'
#
loop_
_entity.id
_entity.type
_entity.pdbx_description
1 polymer ?
#
loop_
_entity_poly.entity_id
_entity_poly.type
_entity_poly.pdbx_seq_one_letter_code
_entity_poly.pdbx_strand_id
1 'polypeptide(L)'
;MAKVKWLKAPEGHDYPAAADYLDLLADAATVDQLTQKLRAGAVAHKKAKDILRAAALPLLPKKNAHVAEDLSKVKKGQPLSPILLVRGDFAAGVPPQIADGYHRVCASFYTDENTDIPVILV
;
A
#
# COMPACT_ATOMS: atom_id res chain seq x y z
N MET A 1 7.76 -17.31 11.20
CA MET A 1 7.85 -16.72 9.85
C MET A 1 8.80 -15.53 9.88
N ALA A 2 9.40 -15.16 8.75
CA ALA A 2 10.30 -14.00 8.71
C ALA A 2 9.51 -12.70 8.95
N LYS A 3 9.99 -11.85 9.85
CA LYS A 3 9.35 -10.56 10.16
C LYS A 3 9.64 -9.57 9.04
N VAL A 4 8.60 -8.93 8.51
CA VAL A 4 8.75 -7.87 7.52
C VAL A 4 9.53 -6.69 8.14
N LYS A 5 10.54 -6.21 7.42
CA LYS A 5 11.21 -4.95 7.74
C LYS A 5 10.68 -3.87 6.81
N TRP A 6 10.61 -2.66 7.31
CA TRP A 6 10.07 -1.52 6.57
C TRP A 6 11.07 -0.39 6.50
N LEU A 7 11.08 0.33 5.38
CA LEU A 7 11.68 1.66 5.31
C LEU A 7 10.90 2.63 6.19
N LYS A 8 11.54 3.73 6.61
CA LYS A 8 10.92 4.75 7.46
C LYS A 8 9.86 5.59 6.71
N ALA A 9 9.98 5.69 5.39
CA ALA A 9 9.10 6.44 4.52
C ALA A 9 9.03 5.76 3.14
N PRO A 10 7.97 6.01 2.35
CA PRO A 10 7.91 5.60 0.95
C PRO A 10 9.12 6.09 0.15
N GLU A 11 9.49 5.33 -0.87
CA GLU A 11 10.54 5.69 -1.81
C GLU A 11 10.05 6.77 -2.78
N GLY A 12 10.99 7.54 -3.35
CA GLY A 12 10.63 8.66 -4.22
C GLY A 12 9.79 8.26 -5.44
N HIS A 13 9.96 7.02 -5.93
CA HIS A 13 9.25 6.47 -7.09
C HIS A 13 7.85 5.94 -6.74
N ASP A 14 7.54 5.67 -5.47
CA ASP A 14 6.20 5.22 -5.06
C ASP A 14 5.15 6.33 -5.31
N TYR A 15 5.53 7.60 -5.19
CA TYR A 15 4.59 8.73 -5.38
C TYR A 15 4.18 8.95 -6.83
N PRO A 16 5.08 8.96 -7.84
CA PRO A 16 4.68 8.92 -9.24
C PRO A 16 3.83 7.69 -9.58
N ALA A 17 4.17 6.50 -9.09
CA ALA A 17 3.37 5.29 -9.33
C ALA A 17 1.94 5.42 -8.76
N ALA A 18 1.81 6.01 -7.57
CA ALA A 18 0.52 6.33 -6.98
C ALA A 18 -0.26 7.36 -7.81
N ALA A 19 0.40 8.41 -8.30
CA ALA A 19 -0.22 9.42 -9.15
C ALA A 19 -0.75 8.82 -10.46
N ASP A 20 0.05 7.98 -11.13
CA ASP A 20 -0.33 7.31 -12.38
C ASP A 20 -1.58 6.43 -12.20
N TYR A 21 -1.70 5.74 -11.06
CA TYR A 21 -2.90 4.97 -10.74
C TYR A 21 -4.11 5.88 -10.42
N LEU A 22 -3.91 6.95 -9.65
CA LEU A 22 -4.99 7.87 -9.28
C LEU A 22 -5.55 8.65 -10.48
N ASP A 23 -4.74 8.88 -11.51
CA ASP A 23 -5.16 9.51 -12.78
C ASP A 23 -6.20 8.67 -13.54
N LEU A 24 -6.28 7.36 -13.25
CA LEU A 24 -7.36 6.51 -13.75
C LEU A 24 -8.72 6.80 -13.09
N LEU A 25 -8.72 7.49 -11.94
CA LEU A 25 -9.88 7.62 -11.07
C LEU A 25 -10.37 9.06 -10.89
N ALA A 26 -9.50 10.05 -11.13
CA ALA A 26 -9.77 11.45 -10.84
C ALA A 26 -9.10 12.38 -11.86
N ASP A 27 -9.54 13.63 -11.90
CA ASP A 27 -8.90 14.66 -12.72
C ASP A 27 -7.49 15.02 -12.22
N ALA A 28 -6.68 15.60 -13.12
CA ALA A 28 -5.29 15.97 -12.83
C ALA A 28 -5.14 16.88 -11.59
N ALA A 29 -6.08 17.81 -11.38
CA ALA A 29 -6.03 18.70 -10.22
C ALA A 29 -6.20 17.93 -8.91
N THR A 30 -7.11 16.95 -8.89
CA THR A 30 -7.33 16.06 -7.75
C THR A 30 -6.14 15.14 -7.52
N VAL A 31 -5.55 14.57 -8.57
CA VAL A 31 -4.35 13.72 -8.50
C VAL A 31 -3.17 14.48 -7.91
N ASP A 32 -2.93 15.72 -8.35
CA ASP A 32 -1.87 16.58 -7.84
C ASP A 32 -2.07 16.87 -6.34
N GLN A 33 -3.30 17.21 -5.94
CA GLN A 33 -3.63 17.46 -4.54
C GLN A 33 -3.44 16.21 -3.67
N LEU A 34 -3.91 15.05 -4.11
CA LEU A 34 -3.77 13.80 -3.38
C LEU A 34 -2.30 13.38 -3.25
N THR A 35 -1.54 13.49 -4.34
CA THR A 35 -0.10 13.19 -4.35
C THR A 35 0.67 14.10 -3.40
N GLN A 36 0.36 15.40 -3.37
CA GLN A 36 0.96 16.34 -2.41
C GLN A 36 0.61 15.99 -0.96
N LYS A 37 -0.65 15.65 -0.67
CA LYS A 37 -1.07 15.18 0.66
C LYS A 37 -0.32 13.90 1.05
N LEU A 38 -0.15 12.95 0.13
CA LEU A 38 0.60 11.71 0.39
C LEU A 38 2.07 12.01 0.70
N ARG A 39 2.68 12.98 0.02
CA ARG A 39 4.08 13.40 0.30
C ARG A 39 4.23 14.05 1.68
N ALA A 40 3.24 14.84 2.10
CA ALA A 40 3.26 15.55 3.38
C ALA A 40 2.72 14.71 4.57
N GLY A 41 2.11 13.57 4.29
CA GLY A 41 1.40 12.77 5.28
C GLY A 41 2.32 12.07 6.28
N ALA A 42 1.81 11.86 7.49
CA ALA A 42 2.51 11.09 8.51
C ALA A 42 2.31 9.59 8.31
N VAL A 43 3.34 8.79 8.63
CA VAL A 43 3.26 7.34 8.61
C VAL A 43 2.39 6.85 9.77
N ALA A 44 1.26 6.24 9.45
CA ALA A 44 0.44 5.45 10.36
C ALA A 44 0.75 3.96 10.18
N HIS A 45 0.12 3.10 10.98
CA HIS A 45 0.22 1.65 10.85
C HIS A 45 -1.17 1.02 10.80
N LYS A 46 -1.35 0.05 9.89
CA LYS A 46 -2.58 -0.73 9.71
C LYS A 46 -2.24 -2.19 9.42
N LYS A 47 -3.16 -3.10 9.75
CA LYS A 47 -2.98 -4.55 9.55
C LYS A 47 -3.21 -4.93 8.09
N ALA A 48 -2.42 -5.87 7.58
CA ALA A 48 -2.54 -6.36 6.21
C ALA A 48 -3.97 -6.84 5.87
N LYS A 49 -4.59 -7.64 6.76
CA LYS A 49 -5.96 -8.11 6.58
C LYS A 49 -7.00 -7.01 6.53
N ASP A 50 -6.81 -5.95 7.33
CA ASP A 50 -7.76 -4.84 7.40
C ASP A 50 -7.62 -3.92 6.19
N ILE A 51 -6.40 -3.72 5.69
CA ILE A 51 -6.17 -2.97 4.44
C ILE A 51 -6.87 -3.67 3.27
N LEU A 52 -6.66 -4.98 3.08
CA LEU A 52 -7.30 -5.75 1.99
C LEU A 52 -8.82 -5.76 2.13
N ARG A 53 -9.33 -6.02 3.34
CA ARG A 53 -10.77 -6.04 3.63
C ARG A 53 -11.43 -4.69 3.37
N ALA A 54 -10.78 -3.60 3.78
CA ALA A 54 -11.31 -2.25 3.56
C ALA A 54 -11.28 -1.88 2.07
N ALA A 55 -10.17 -2.13 1.37
CA ALA A 55 -10.02 -1.82 -0.05
C ALA A 55 -10.88 -2.72 -0.97
N ALA A 56 -11.50 -3.78 -0.43
CA ALA A 56 -12.27 -4.78 -1.16
C ALA A 56 -11.47 -5.43 -2.32
N LEU A 57 -10.15 -5.54 -2.14
CA LEU A 57 -9.25 -6.15 -3.12
C LEU A 57 -8.97 -7.62 -2.78
N PRO A 58 -8.86 -8.51 -3.78
CA PRO A 58 -8.51 -9.90 -3.54
C PRO A 58 -7.08 -10.03 -3.00
N LEU A 59 -6.80 -11.09 -2.24
CA LEU A 59 -5.42 -11.44 -1.93
C LEU A 59 -4.76 -12.03 -3.19
N LEU A 60 -3.78 -11.34 -3.77
CA LEU A 60 -3.05 -11.86 -4.93
C LEU A 60 -2.27 -13.14 -4.57
N PRO A 61 -2.19 -14.14 -5.46
CA PRO A 61 -1.48 -15.39 -5.18
C PRO A 61 0.01 -15.21 -4.89
N LYS A 62 0.58 -16.05 -4.01
CA LYS A 62 2.05 -16.11 -3.74
C LYS A 62 2.93 -16.25 -5.00
N LYS A 63 2.39 -16.81 -6.09
CA LYS A 63 3.09 -17.02 -7.37
C LYS A 63 3.03 -15.82 -8.31
N ASN A 64 2.27 -14.77 -8.00
CA ASN A 64 2.35 -13.50 -8.74
C ASN A 64 3.79 -12.98 -8.62
N ALA A 65 4.38 -12.54 -9.74
CA ALA A 65 5.80 -12.21 -9.81
C ALA A 65 6.22 -11.16 -8.76
N HIS A 66 5.44 -10.10 -8.59
CA HIS A 66 5.73 -9.02 -7.65
C HIS A 66 5.50 -9.45 -6.20
N VAL A 67 4.45 -10.22 -5.91
CA VAL A 67 4.24 -10.79 -4.57
C VAL A 67 5.39 -11.75 -4.20
N ALA A 68 5.83 -12.59 -5.14
CA ALA A 68 6.93 -13.51 -4.94
C ALA A 68 8.26 -12.76 -4.71
N GLU A 69 8.48 -11.67 -5.43
CA GLU A 69 9.63 -10.78 -5.24
C GLU A 69 9.65 -10.15 -3.85
N ASP A 70 8.53 -9.57 -3.41
CA ASP A 70 8.43 -8.97 -2.07
C ASP A 70 8.60 -10.01 -0.96
N LEU A 71 8.02 -11.20 -1.12
CA LEU A 71 8.27 -12.33 -0.21
C LEU A 71 9.74 -12.74 -0.19
N SER A 72 10.45 -12.66 -1.32
CA SER A 72 11.88 -12.92 -1.42
C SER A 72 12.69 -11.86 -0.66
N LYS A 73 12.36 -10.57 -0.81
CA LYS A 73 12.94 -9.47 -0.04
C LYS A 73 12.76 -9.68 1.46
N VAL A 74 11.56 -10.04 1.91
CA VAL A 74 11.28 -10.35 3.33
C VAL A 74 12.12 -11.50 3.84
N LYS A 75 12.24 -12.60 3.08
CA LYS A 75 13.10 -13.75 3.47
C LYS A 75 14.57 -13.37 3.61
N LYS A 76 15.04 -12.45 2.76
CA LYS A 76 16.41 -11.91 2.80
C LYS A 76 16.61 -10.83 3.87
N GLY A 77 15.55 -10.48 4.61
CA GLY A 77 15.60 -9.40 5.61
C GLY A 77 15.82 -8.01 5.01
N GLN A 78 15.50 -7.84 3.72
CA GLN A 78 15.51 -6.55 3.02
C GLN A 78 14.23 -5.79 3.36
N PRO A 79 14.33 -4.48 3.65
CA PRO A 79 13.16 -3.68 3.96
C PRO A 79 12.28 -3.47 2.73
N LEU A 80 10.96 -3.47 2.94
CA LEU A 80 9.98 -3.05 1.95
C LEU A 80 9.64 -1.57 2.14
N SER A 81 9.24 -0.91 1.06
CA SER A 81 8.71 0.45 1.14
C SER A 81 7.31 0.47 1.78
N PRO A 82 6.98 1.45 2.65
CA PRO A 82 5.61 1.74 3.09
C PRO A 82 4.61 1.87 1.93
N ILE A 83 3.33 1.75 2.23
CA ILE A 83 2.27 1.84 1.21
C ILE A 83 1.61 3.24 1.20
N LEU A 84 0.97 3.57 0.08
CA LEU A 84 0.20 4.80 -0.09
C LEU A 84 -1.28 4.45 -0.23
N LEU A 85 -2.13 5.07 0.59
CA LEU A 85 -3.56 4.76 0.67
C LEU A 85 -4.36 6.06 0.65
N VAL A 86 -5.36 6.13 -0.24
CA VAL A 86 -6.35 7.22 -0.25
C VAL A 86 -7.62 6.69 0.40
N ARG A 87 -8.11 7.40 1.41
CA ARG A 87 -9.33 7.03 2.12
C ARG A 87 -10.53 7.17 1.19
N GLY A 88 -11.39 6.16 1.20
CA GLY A 88 -12.69 6.21 0.55
C GLY A 88 -13.73 6.93 1.43
N ASP A 89 -15.00 6.72 1.11
CA ASP A 89 -16.13 7.23 1.89
C ASP A 89 -16.98 6.06 2.35
N PHE A 90 -16.93 5.75 3.65
CA PHE A 90 -17.69 4.66 4.24
C PHE A 90 -19.21 4.91 4.17
N ALA A 91 -19.65 6.16 4.32
CA ALA A 91 -21.07 6.49 4.29
C ALA A 91 -21.65 6.38 2.87
N ALA A 92 -20.83 6.72 1.86
CA ALA A 92 -21.19 6.58 0.45
C ALA A 92 -20.88 5.19 -0.15
N GLY A 93 -20.28 4.27 0.62
CA GLY A 93 -19.92 2.93 0.15
C GLY A 93 -18.71 2.90 -0.81
N VAL A 94 -17.89 3.94 -0.81
CA VAL A 94 -16.68 4.03 -1.64
C VAL A 94 -15.50 3.43 -0.87
N PRO A 95 -14.86 2.33 -1.34
CA PRO A 95 -13.73 1.74 -0.65
C PRO A 95 -12.47 2.64 -0.75
N PRO A 96 -11.55 2.56 0.23
CA PRO A 96 -10.23 3.16 0.10
C PRO A 96 -9.43 2.55 -1.07
N GLN A 97 -8.58 3.37 -1.67
CA GLN A 97 -7.77 3.02 -2.83
C GLN A 97 -6.30 2.85 -2.42
N ILE A 98 -5.74 1.64 -2.58
CA ILE A 98 -4.30 1.40 -2.39
C ILE A 98 -3.59 2.00 -3.61
N ALA A 99 -3.19 3.26 -3.50
CA ALA A 99 -2.58 4.00 -4.61
C ALA A 99 -1.22 3.43 -5.01
N ASP A 100 -0.46 2.94 -4.03
CA ASP A 100 0.75 2.16 -4.29
C ASP A 100 1.00 1.13 -3.17
N GLY A 101 1.60 -0.01 -3.52
CA GLY A 101 1.97 -1.05 -2.56
C GLY A 101 0.99 -2.23 -2.40
N TYR A 102 0.04 -2.44 -3.31
CA TYR A 102 -0.90 -3.57 -3.25
C TYR A 102 -0.21 -4.95 -3.18
N HIS A 103 0.84 -5.16 -3.97
CA HIS A 103 1.66 -6.39 -3.90
C HIS A 103 2.35 -6.54 -2.54
N ARG A 104 2.86 -5.45 -1.96
CA ARG A 104 3.48 -5.42 -0.63
C ARG A 104 2.48 -5.77 0.48
N VAL A 105 1.22 -5.33 0.36
CA VAL A 105 0.13 -5.75 1.26
C VAL A 105 -0.12 -7.26 1.15
N CYS A 106 -0.23 -7.79 -0.06
CA CYS A 106 -0.45 -9.22 -0.29
C CYS A 106 0.73 -10.07 0.24
N ALA A 107 1.96 -9.65 -0.03
CA ALA A 107 3.16 -10.32 0.48
C ALA A 107 3.19 -10.32 2.02
N SER A 108 2.88 -9.19 2.64
CA SER A 108 2.81 -9.04 4.09
C SER A 108 1.74 -9.93 4.72
N PHE A 109 0.55 -9.99 4.11
CA PHE A 109 -0.53 -10.88 4.55
C PHE A 109 -0.08 -12.35 4.61
N TYR A 110 0.71 -12.80 3.63
CA TYR A 110 1.23 -14.16 3.61
C TYR A 110 2.33 -14.45 4.63
N THR A 111 2.96 -13.41 5.20
CA THR A 111 3.92 -13.56 6.30
C THR A 111 3.21 -13.66 7.64
N ASP A 112 2.18 -12.85 7.85
CA ASP A 112 1.21 -12.87 8.94
C ASP A 112 0.08 -11.91 8.55
N GLU A 113 -1.18 -12.34 8.64
CA GLU A 113 -2.33 -11.49 8.33
C GLU A 113 -2.42 -10.24 9.23
N ASN A 114 -1.79 -10.30 10.43
CA ASN A 114 -1.67 -9.21 11.40
C ASN A 114 -0.37 -8.42 11.26
N THR A 115 0.37 -8.60 10.17
CA THR A 115 1.54 -7.77 9.86
C THR A 115 1.15 -6.31 9.88
N ASP A 116 1.86 -5.53 10.71
CA ASP A 116 1.69 -4.10 10.80
C ASP A 116 2.42 -3.43 9.63
N ILE A 117 1.65 -2.80 8.75
CA ILE A 117 2.14 -2.15 7.54
C ILE A 117 2.17 -0.64 7.78
N PRO A 118 3.35 0.02 7.63
CA PRO A 118 3.41 1.47 7.60
C PRO A 118 2.72 1.98 6.34
N VAL A 119 1.84 2.95 6.54
CA VAL A 119 0.98 3.51 5.49
C VAL A 119 0.91 5.01 5.66
N ILE A 120 1.06 5.75 4.57
CA ILE A 120 0.56 7.13 4.52
C ILE A 120 -0.87 7.07 4.02
N LEU A 121 -1.79 7.58 4.86
CA LEU A 121 -3.22 7.58 4.62
C LEU A 121 -3.70 9.03 4.51
N VAL A 122 -4.28 9.39 3.37
CA VAL A 122 -4.87 10.71 3.10
C VAL A 122 -6.37 10.65 2.92
#